data_AF-A0A8B6CGK2-F1
#
_entry.id   AF-A0A8B6CGK2-F1
#
_cell.length_a   1.000
_cell.length_b   1.000
_cell.length_c   1.000
_cell.angle_alpha   90.00
_cell.angle_beta   90.00
_cell.angle_gamma   90.00
#
_symmetry.space_group_name_H-M   'P 1'
#
loop_
_entity.id
_entity.type
_entity.pdbx_description
1 polymer ?
#
loop_
_entity_poly.entity_id
_entity_poly.type
_entity_poly.pdbx_seq_one_letter_code
_entity_poly.pdbx_strand_id
1 'polypeptide(L)'
;MEGLNFGQFAFGKLPWWYAEHDLTPEVSHLDAYHTIADYTSAFMVSARNALMTNVTAAHAFLDQGYSNTQFLLQPLSQVKALDQNIELVSHWTTTAQQLIVNLLNSTSVEFVNHETGSENAGKEKQPNPSSLTDDLQIVSSTSIMFDKRRKDSSVYPQSPVQLKATMTSQEVVRKMIGTNQFGNPASCQDINQDAFTLAFSKSSRTAQSRYQAKGRPIKFLKDVNVSSKNHWNRAYLHLTYNTTGLFVGATRFHTTETNPDSSISGQDDCTLLSPYRVMEWIYIDALKNSKPQRNKSL
;
A
#
# COMPACT_ATOMS: atom_id res chain seq x y z
N MET A 1 17.15 12.48 -4.32
CA MET A 1 17.42 13.87 -3.89
C MET A 1 16.08 14.47 -3.49
N GLU A 2 15.94 14.88 -2.24
CA GLU A 2 14.65 15.35 -1.72
C GLU A 2 14.29 16.74 -2.25
N GLY A 3 13.00 16.99 -2.48
CA GLY A 3 12.49 18.28 -2.96
C GLY A 3 12.64 18.52 -4.47
N LEU A 4 13.46 17.72 -5.16
CA LEU A 4 13.58 17.77 -6.62
C LEU A 4 12.41 17.04 -7.29
N ASN A 5 12.10 17.44 -8.52
CA ASN A 5 11.15 16.74 -9.39
C ASN A 5 11.82 16.20 -10.66
N PHE A 6 11.06 15.51 -11.52
CA PHE A 6 11.63 14.94 -12.75
C PHE A 6 12.08 16.04 -13.74
N GLY A 7 11.29 17.10 -13.88
CA GLY A 7 11.58 18.20 -14.79
C GLY A 7 12.89 18.94 -14.50
N GLN A 8 13.39 18.90 -13.27
CA GLN A 8 14.69 19.47 -12.91
C GLN A 8 15.89 18.65 -13.41
N PHE A 9 15.69 17.39 -13.79
CA PHE A 9 16.72 16.58 -14.46
C PHE A 9 16.64 16.69 -15.99
N ALA A 10 15.49 17.11 -16.52
CA ALA A 10 15.31 17.28 -17.96
C ALA A 10 15.96 18.58 -18.45
N PHE A 11 16.63 18.51 -19.60
CA PHE A 11 17.06 19.71 -20.31
C PHE A 11 15.91 20.22 -21.18
N GLY A 12 15.47 21.46 -20.94
CA GLY A 12 14.43 22.13 -21.73
C GLY A 12 13.02 22.00 -21.18
N LYS A 13 12.04 22.51 -21.94
CA LYS A 13 10.62 22.52 -21.54
C LYS A 13 10.05 21.10 -21.63
N LEU A 14 9.52 20.59 -20.52
CA LEU A 14 8.77 19.33 -20.53
C LEU A 14 7.55 19.44 -21.46
N PRO A 15 7.22 18.38 -22.23
CA PRO A 15 5.94 18.30 -22.92
C PRO A 15 4.77 18.46 -21.93
N TRP A 16 3.68 19.09 -22.37
CA TRP A 16 2.58 19.46 -21.47
C TRP A 16 1.98 18.26 -20.72
N TRP A 17 1.87 17.10 -21.39
CA TRP A 17 1.35 15.86 -20.80
C TRP A 17 2.28 15.28 -19.73
N TYR A 18 3.58 15.58 -19.76
CA TYR A 18 4.51 15.21 -18.69
C TYR A 18 4.48 16.21 -17.55
N ALA A 19 4.43 17.50 -17.88
CA ALA A 19 4.36 18.57 -16.87
C ALA A 19 3.12 18.44 -15.96
N GLU A 20 1.99 17.97 -16.51
CA GLU A 20 0.75 17.69 -15.75
C GLU A 20 0.86 16.46 -14.83
N HIS A 21 1.89 15.63 -14.98
CA HIS A 21 2.10 14.46 -14.14
C HIS A 21 3.36 14.55 -13.26
N ASP A 22 4.10 15.65 -13.36
CA ASP A 22 5.26 15.91 -12.52
C ASP A 22 4.85 16.51 -11.15
N LEU A 23 5.74 16.38 -10.19
CA LEU A 23 5.58 17.01 -8.89
C LEU A 23 5.98 18.49 -8.98
N THR A 24 5.30 19.35 -8.21
CA THR A 24 5.80 20.71 -8.01
C THR A 24 7.10 20.64 -7.22
N PRO A 25 8.22 21.20 -7.73
CA PRO A 25 9.49 21.16 -7.03
C PRO A 25 9.45 22.04 -5.78
N GLU A 26 10.21 21.64 -4.76
CA GLU A 26 10.30 22.34 -3.48
C GLU A 26 11.60 23.14 -3.35
N VAL A 27 12.54 22.93 -4.29
CA VAL A 27 13.78 23.68 -4.41
C VAL A 27 13.81 24.44 -5.74
N SER A 28 14.61 25.50 -5.81
CA SER A 28 14.80 26.23 -7.06
C SER A 28 15.53 25.37 -8.10
N HIS A 29 15.41 25.72 -9.38
CA HIS A 29 16.19 25.07 -10.44
C HIS A 29 17.70 25.19 -10.20
N LEU A 30 18.16 26.33 -9.68
CA LEU A 30 19.57 26.56 -9.40
C LEU A 30 20.09 25.63 -8.30
N ASP A 31 19.36 25.51 -7.19
CA ASP A 31 19.71 24.60 -6.09
C ASP A 31 19.68 23.13 -6.53
N ALA A 32 18.69 22.77 -7.36
CA ALA A 32 18.62 21.44 -7.96
C ALA A 32 19.85 21.15 -8.82
N TYR A 33 20.25 22.08 -9.69
CA TYR A 33 21.43 21.92 -10.55
C TYR A 33 22.74 21.84 -9.76
N HIS A 34 22.90 22.65 -8.71
CA HIS A 34 24.05 22.52 -7.81
C HIS A 34 24.09 21.15 -7.16
N THR A 35 22.97 20.71 -6.58
CA THR A 35 22.88 19.39 -5.95
C THR A 35 23.22 18.26 -6.93
N ILE A 36 22.65 18.30 -8.15
CA ILE A 36 22.92 17.30 -9.19
C ILE A 36 24.39 17.33 -9.60
N ALA A 37 24.98 18.52 -9.78
CA ALA A 37 26.37 18.68 -10.16
C ALA A 37 27.32 18.16 -9.07
N ASP A 38 27.02 18.42 -7.79
CA ASP A 38 27.82 17.95 -6.65
C ASP A 38 27.87 16.42 -6.59
N TYR A 39 26.71 15.75 -6.70
CA TYR A 39 26.66 14.29 -6.74
C TYR A 39 27.36 13.71 -7.99
N THR A 40 27.19 14.35 -9.15
CA THR A 40 27.87 13.94 -10.39
C THR A 40 29.38 14.08 -10.27
N SER A 41 29.85 15.20 -9.71
CA SER A 41 31.27 15.48 -9.48
C SER A 41 31.88 14.48 -8.51
N ALA A 42 31.22 14.23 -7.36
CA ALA A 42 31.66 13.23 -6.38
C ALA A 42 31.75 11.84 -7.01
N PHE A 43 30.76 11.42 -7.80
CA PHE A 43 30.82 10.16 -8.54
C PHE A 43 32.03 10.10 -9.48
N MET A 44 32.26 11.13 -10.29
CA MET A 44 33.38 11.19 -11.24
C MET A 44 34.74 11.17 -10.53
N VAL A 45 34.88 11.86 -9.40
CA VAL A 45 36.09 11.85 -8.56
C VAL A 45 36.32 10.47 -7.95
N SER A 46 35.28 9.80 -7.47
CA SER A 46 35.38 8.45 -6.89
C SER A 46 35.76 7.38 -7.93
N ALA A 47 35.31 7.53 -9.17
CA ALA A 47 35.48 6.55 -10.23
C ALA A 47 36.79 6.68 -11.03
N ARG A 48 37.60 7.73 -10.79
CA ARG A 48 38.81 8.04 -11.57
C ARG A 48 40.04 8.25 -10.68
N ASN A 49 41.22 8.25 -11.28
CA ASN A 49 42.54 8.49 -10.64
C ASN A 49 42.70 9.94 -10.13
N ALA A 50 41.83 10.38 -9.21
CA ALA A 50 41.97 11.63 -8.49
C ALA A 50 42.94 11.48 -7.30
N LEU A 51 43.35 12.61 -6.69
CA LEU A 51 44.11 12.60 -5.45
C LEU A 51 43.32 11.87 -4.34
N MET A 52 44.01 11.03 -3.53
CA MET A 52 43.38 10.18 -2.50
C MET A 52 42.49 10.96 -1.51
N THR A 53 42.87 12.19 -1.16
CA THR A 53 42.09 13.06 -0.28
C THR A 53 40.75 13.45 -0.91
N ASN A 54 40.73 13.69 -2.22
CA ASN A 54 39.51 14.04 -2.97
C ASN A 54 38.60 12.82 -3.12
N VAL A 55 39.19 11.63 -3.31
CA VAL A 55 38.45 10.36 -3.34
C VAL A 55 37.77 10.09 -1.99
N THR A 56 38.48 10.30 -0.88
CA THR A 56 37.92 10.09 0.47
C THR A 56 36.74 11.01 0.76
N ALA A 57 36.86 12.30 0.42
CA ALA A 57 35.77 13.26 0.59
C ALA A 57 34.57 12.94 -0.32
N ALA A 58 34.83 12.52 -1.57
CA ALA A 58 33.78 12.12 -2.50
C ALA A 58 33.01 10.88 -2.02
N HIS A 59 33.70 9.86 -1.51
CA HIS A 59 33.04 8.68 -0.91
C HIS A 59 32.16 9.06 0.27
N ALA A 60 32.67 9.86 1.22
CA ALA A 60 31.88 10.29 2.37
C ALA A 60 30.59 11.04 1.95
N PHE A 61 30.67 11.88 0.91
CA PHE A 61 29.52 12.58 0.35
C PHE A 61 28.50 11.63 -0.31
N LEU A 62 28.98 10.66 -1.10
CA LEU A 62 28.12 9.65 -1.72
C LEU A 62 27.46 8.73 -0.68
N ASP A 63 28.20 8.30 0.34
CA ASP A 63 27.71 7.47 1.43
C ASP A 63 26.59 8.17 2.21
N GLN A 64 26.73 9.48 2.44
CA GLN A 64 25.64 10.27 3.02
C GLN A 64 24.40 10.28 2.12
N GLY A 65 24.58 10.41 0.80
CA GLY A 65 23.49 10.33 -0.18
C GLY A 65 22.80 8.97 -0.22
N TYR A 66 23.56 7.88 -0.14
CA TYR A 66 23.02 6.52 -0.05
C TYR A 66 22.26 6.31 1.25
N SER A 67 22.80 6.77 2.38
CA SER A 67 22.13 6.73 3.68
C SER A 67 20.80 7.50 3.65
N ASN A 68 20.80 8.71 3.11
CA ASN A 68 19.57 9.51 2.94
C ASN A 68 18.53 8.79 2.05
N THR A 69 18.98 8.14 0.99
CA THR A 69 18.11 7.36 0.10
C THR A 69 17.52 6.15 0.83
N GLN A 70 18.32 5.45 1.63
CA GLN A 70 17.85 4.35 2.46
C GLN A 70 16.76 4.81 3.43
N PHE A 71 16.95 5.92 4.14
CA PHE A 71 15.94 6.47 5.04
C PHE A 71 14.64 6.86 4.32
N LEU A 72 14.76 7.38 3.09
CA LEU A 72 13.59 7.75 2.28
C LEU A 72 12.79 6.52 1.83
N LEU A 73 13.47 5.44 1.43
CA LEU A 73 12.85 4.23 0.90
C LEU A 73 12.42 3.23 1.99
N GLN A 74 12.98 3.29 3.18
CA GLN A 74 12.70 2.35 4.26
C GLN A 74 11.19 2.23 4.59
N PRO A 75 10.42 3.33 4.73
CA PRO A 75 8.96 3.22 4.93
C PRO A 75 8.25 2.46 3.81
N LEU A 76 8.63 2.71 2.55
CA LEU A 76 8.05 2.04 1.37
C LEU A 76 8.33 0.55 1.42
N SER A 77 9.58 0.15 1.72
CA SER A 77 9.94 -1.27 1.84
C SER A 77 9.21 -1.97 2.99
N GLN A 78 9.06 -1.30 4.14
CA GLN A 78 8.35 -1.86 5.30
C GLN A 78 6.87 -2.09 5.02
N VAL A 79 6.20 -1.12 4.38
CA VAL A 79 4.78 -1.26 4.06
C VAL A 79 4.55 -2.23 2.91
N LYS A 80 5.46 -2.30 1.93
CA LYS A 80 5.41 -3.32 0.88
C LYS A 80 5.41 -4.75 1.45
N ALA A 81 6.20 -4.99 2.49
CA ALA A 81 6.27 -6.30 3.15
C ALA A 81 4.96 -6.72 3.84
N LEU A 82 4.01 -5.79 4.05
CA LEU A 82 2.68 -6.10 4.60
C LEU A 82 1.76 -6.74 3.56
N ASP A 83 1.89 -6.34 2.30
CA ASP A 83 1.11 -6.92 1.20
C ASP A 83 1.57 -8.35 0.91
N GLN A 84 2.88 -8.55 0.86
CA GLN A 84 3.51 -9.85 0.66
C GLN A 84 4.90 -9.87 1.29
N ASN A 85 5.16 -10.83 2.17
CA ASN A 85 6.49 -11.09 2.74
C ASN A 85 7.28 -12.10 1.88
N ILE A 86 8.50 -12.45 2.33
CA ILE A 86 9.38 -13.41 1.64
C ILE A 86 8.82 -14.84 1.58
N GLU A 87 7.90 -15.17 2.48
CA GLU A 87 7.16 -16.45 2.54
C GLU A 87 5.88 -16.40 1.71
N LEU A 88 5.68 -15.32 0.94
CA LEU A 88 4.49 -15.08 0.13
C LEU A 88 3.21 -14.96 0.97
N VAL A 89 3.28 -14.46 2.20
CA VAL A 89 2.11 -14.27 3.09
C VAL A 89 1.76 -12.79 3.21
N SER A 90 0.46 -12.48 3.31
CA SER A 90 -0.06 -11.12 3.48
C SER A 90 -0.39 -10.85 4.96
N HIS A 91 0.50 -10.13 5.65
CA HIS A 91 0.21 -9.65 7.01
C HIS A 91 -0.96 -8.67 7.01
N TRP A 92 -1.15 -7.90 5.94
CA TRP A 92 -2.30 -7.02 5.81
C TRP A 92 -3.63 -7.78 5.82
N THR A 93 -3.69 -8.94 5.15
CA THR A 93 -4.92 -9.77 5.18
C THR A 93 -5.15 -10.38 6.57
N THR A 94 -4.09 -10.67 7.31
CA THR A 94 -4.20 -11.09 8.71
C THR A 94 -4.79 -9.97 9.58
N THR A 95 -4.32 -8.73 9.40
CA THR A 95 -4.92 -7.56 10.07
C THR A 95 -6.39 -7.37 9.65
N ALA A 96 -6.71 -7.52 8.36
CA ALA A 96 -8.09 -7.43 7.88
C ALA A 96 -9.01 -8.49 8.53
N GLN A 97 -8.53 -9.73 8.66
CA GLN A 97 -9.26 -10.81 9.35
C GLN A 97 -9.52 -10.46 10.82
N GLN A 98 -8.53 -9.87 11.50
CA GLN A 98 -8.69 -9.39 12.89
C GLN A 98 -9.73 -8.27 12.98
N LEU A 99 -9.74 -7.34 12.03
CA LEU A 99 -10.70 -6.23 11.97
C LEU A 99 -12.13 -6.71 11.71
N ILE A 100 -12.33 -7.67 10.79
CA ILE A 100 -13.65 -8.26 10.54
C ILE A 100 -14.19 -8.97 11.78
N VAL A 101 -13.33 -9.77 12.42
CA VAL A 101 -13.71 -10.51 13.62
C VAL A 101 -13.90 -9.57 14.80
N ASN A 102 -13.13 -8.48 14.89
CA ASN A 102 -13.22 -7.45 15.93
C ASN A 102 -13.35 -8.04 17.35
N LEU A 103 -12.41 -8.91 17.70
CA LEU A 103 -12.36 -9.56 19.01
C LEU A 103 -11.78 -8.59 20.05
N LEU A 104 -12.49 -8.38 21.15
CA LEU A 104 -12.10 -7.47 22.24
C LEU A 104 -10.96 -8.04 23.11
N ASN A 105 -10.78 -9.36 23.12
CA ASN A 105 -9.69 -10.04 23.82
C ASN A 105 -9.17 -11.21 22.97
N SER A 106 -7.94 -11.10 22.46
CA SER A 106 -7.34 -12.04 21.50
C SER A 106 -6.40 -13.08 22.10
N THR A 107 -6.40 -13.26 23.42
CA THR A 107 -5.39 -14.11 24.10
C THR A 107 -5.48 -15.60 23.77
N SER A 108 -6.58 -16.07 23.18
CA SER A 108 -6.80 -17.50 22.84
C SER A 108 -7.11 -17.74 21.35
N VAL A 109 -6.85 -16.76 20.47
CA VAL A 109 -7.12 -16.86 19.04
C VAL A 109 -5.92 -16.39 18.24
N GLU A 110 -5.37 -17.28 17.43
CA GLU A 110 -4.30 -16.98 16.49
C GLU A 110 -4.89 -16.71 15.10
N PHE A 111 -4.45 -15.63 14.46
CA PHE A 111 -4.85 -15.29 13.10
C PHE A 111 -3.70 -15.60 12.14
N VAL A 112 -3.95 -16.48 11.18
CA VAL A 112 -2.95 -16.94 10.23
C VAL A 112 -3.43 -16.64 8.81
N ASN A 113 -2.51 -16.30 7.91
CA ASN A 113 -2.78 -16.16 6.49
C ASN A 113 -2.00 -17.23 5.73
N HIS A 114 -2.69 -17.97 4.87
CA HIS A 114 -2.07 -18.94 3.99
C HIS A 114 -1.52 -18.28 2.72
N GLU A 115 -0.53 -18.95 2.11
CA GLU A 115 0.21 -18.51 0.92
C GLU A 115 -0.61 -17.70 -0.09
N THR A 116 -0.03 -16.61 -0.53
CA THR A 116 -0.55 -15.75 -1.58
C THR A 116 -0.42 -16.46 -2.93
N GLY A 117 -1.55 -16.78 -3.54
CA GLY A 117 -1.58 -17.22 -4.93
C GLY A 117 -1.38 -16.04 -5.89
N SER A 118 -0.40 -16.14 -6.79
CA SER A 118 -0.33 -15.27 -7.97
C SER A 118 -1.33 -15.75 -9.02
N GLU A 119 -2.25 -14.88 -9.42
CA GLU A 119 -3.11 -14.95 -10.61
C GLU A 119 -4.16 -16.06 -10.75
N ASN A 120 -4.24 -17.06 -9.87
CA ASN A 120 -5.27 -18.10 -9.93
C ASN A 120 -6.40 -17.87 -8.91
N ALA A 121 -7.27 -16.88 -9.19
CA ALA A 121 -8.57 -16.73 -8.52
C ALA A 121 -9.40 -18.02 -8.73
N GLY A 122 -9.40 -18.91 -7.75
CA GLY A 122 -10.07 -20.22 -7.84
C GLY A 122 -9.40 -21.38 -7.11
N LYS A 123 -8.19 -21.20 -6.57
CA LYS A 123 -7.53 -22.17 -5.65
C LYS A 123 -7.27 -21.59 -4.26
N GLU A 124 -7.98 -20.54 -3.89
CA GLU A 124 -7.91 -19.99 -2.53
C GLU A 124 -8.37 -21.08 -1.56
N LYS A 125 -7.50 -21.46 -0.61
CA LYS A 125 -7.88 -22.38 0.47
C LYS A 125 -8.98 -21.70 1.26
N GLN A 126 -10.04 -22.44 1.54
CA GLN A 126 -11.12 -21.95 2.39
C GLN A 126 -10.56 -21.52 3.74
N PRO A 127 -11.01 -20.38 4.25
CA PRO A 127 -10.66 -19.95 5.58
C PRO A 127 -11.37 -20.86 6.58
N ASN A 128 -10.63 -21.80 7.16
CA ASN A 128 -11.17 -22.78 8.09
C ASN A 128 -10.55 -22.56 9.46
N PRO A 129 -11.37 -22.36 10.49
CA PRO A 129 -10.90 -22.40 11.85
C PRO A 129 -10.42 -23.81 12.21
N SER A 130 -9.23 -23.94 12.79
CA SER A 130 -8.70 -25.22 13.25
C SER A 130 -8.14 -25.09 14.66
N SER A 131 -8.44 -26.06 15.52
CA SER A 131 -7.77 -26.20 16.82
C SER A 131 -6.45 -26.93 16.62
N LEU A 132 -5.35 -26.19 16.50
CA LEU A 132 -4.03 -26.76 16.73
C LEU A 132 -3.63 -26.32 18.15
N THR A 133 -3.47 -27.28 19.06
CA THR A 133 -2.93 -27.08 20.43
C THR A 133 -3.67 -26.04 21.28
N ASP A 134 -4.81 -26.38 21.90
CA ASP A 134 -5.63 -25.54 22.83
C ASP A 134 -6.05 -24.12 22.38
N ASP A 135 -5.46 -23.58 21.31
CA ASP A 135 -5.68 -22.27 20.72
C ASP A 135 -6.45 -22.40 19.39
N LEU A 136 -7.40 -21.49 19.17
CA LEU A 136 -8.18 -21.45 17.94
C LEU A 136 -7.40 -20.71 16.86
N GLN A 137 -7.06 -21.37 15.75
CA GLN A 137 -6.48 -20.71 14.58
C GLN A 137 -7.58 -20.30 13.61
N ILE A 138 -7.60 -19.03 13.21
CA ILE A 138 -8.45 -18.51 12.13
C ILE A 138 -7.57 -18.29 10.90
N VAL A 139 -7.78 -19.13 9.89
CA VAL A 139 -7.02 -19.08 8.64
C VAL A 139 -7.71 -18.15 7.65
N SER A 140 -6.97 -17.24 7.03
CA SER A 140 -7.39 -16.41 5.90
C SER A 140 -6.56 -16.73 4.65
N SER A 141 -7.01 -16.30 3.47
CA SER A 141 -6.21 -16.41 2.25
C SER A 141 -6.23 -15.13 1.41
N THR A 142 -5.18 -14.95 0.61
CA THR A 142 -4.95 -13.74 -0.18
C THR A 142 -4.60 -14.07 -1.61
N SER A 143 -5.14 -13.31 -2.55
CA SER A 143 -4.70 -13.27 -3.94
C SER A 143 -4.31 -11.83 -4.31
N ILE A 144 -3.06 -11.65 -4.71
CA ILE A 144 -2.52 -10.33 -5.06
C ILE A 144 -2.72 -10.07 -6.55
N MET A 145 -3.28 -8.91 -6.88
CA MET A 145 -3.53 -8.52 -8.27
C MET A 145 -2.72 -7.26 -8.61
N PHE A 146 -1.90 -7.38 -9.66
CA PHE A 146 -1.13 -6.28 -10.24
C PHE A 146 -1.80 -5.74 -11.51
N ASP A 147 -1.50 -4.50 -11.90
CA ASP A 147 -2.01 -3.96 -13.17
C ASP A 147 -1.37 -4.73 -14.34
N LYS A 148 -2.20 -5.32 -15.20
CA LYS A 148 -1.75 -6.02 -16.42
C LYS A 148 -1.43 -5.05 -17.56
N ARG A 149 -1.72 -3.75 -17.39
CA ARG A 149 -1.39 -2.73 -18.38
C ARG A 149 0.12 -2.52 -18.45
N ARG A 150 0.72 -3.13 -19.48
CA ARG A 150 2.13 -3.11 -19.96
C ARG A 150 2.87 -1.76 -20.04
N LYS A 151 2.32 -0.65 -19.53
CA LYS A 151 3.01 0.65 -19.50
C LYS A 151 3.80 0.89 -18.22
N ASP A 152 3.66 0.02 -17.22
CA ASP A 152 4.59 -0.02 -16.10
C ASP A 152 5.81 -0.86 -16.52
N SER A 153 6.89 -0.20 -16.91
CA SER A 153 8.07 -0.80 -17.58
C SER A 153 8.98 -1.60 -16.64
N SER A 154 8.53 -1.90 -15.42
CA SER A 154 9.28 -2.76 -14.52
C SER A 154 9.10 -4.23 -14.91
N VAL A 155 10.22 -4.96 -15.02
CA VAL A 155 10.21 -6.42 -15.26
C VAL A 155 9.44 -7.17 -14.16
N TYR A 156 9.26 -6.53 -13.00
CA TYR A 156 8.55 -7.05 -11.83
C TYR A 156 7.56 -6.00 -11.33
N PRO A 157 6.23 -6.25 -11.37
CA PRO A 157 5.25 -5.31 -10.85
C PRO A 157 5.48 -5.10 -9.34
N GLN A 158 5.59 -3.84 -8.91
CA GLN A 158 5.98 -3.50 -7.54
C GLN A 158 4.80 -3.18 -6.62
N SER A 159 3.75 -2.53 -7.15
CA SER A 159 2.56 -2.17 -6.39
C SER A 159 1.35 -2.98 -6.83
N PRO A 160 0.73 -3.76 -5.93
CA PRO A 160 -0.59 -4.34 -6.18
C PRO A 160 -1.63 -3.24 -6.42
N VAL A 161 -2.56 -3.49 -7.34
CA VAL A 161 -3.76 -2.65 -7.52
C VAL A 161 -4.81 -3.01 -6.48
N GLN A 162 -4.88 -4.29 -6.10
CA GLN A 162 -5.78 -4.79 -5.07
C GLN A 162 -5.26 -6.11 -4.48
N LEU A 163 -5.74 -6.41 -3.28
CA LEU A 163 -5.67 -7.71 -2.65
C LEU A 163 -7.07 -8.28 -2.58
N LYS A 164 -7.25 -9.53 -2.99
CA LYS A 164 -8.47 -10.29 -2.74
C LYS A 164 -8.28 -11.10 -1.48
N ALA A 165 -8.99 -10.73 -0.43
CA ALA A 165 -8.93 -11.39 0.85
C ALA A 165 -10.17 -12.24 1.03
N THR A 166 -9.98 -13.54 1.26
CA THR A 166 -11.02 -14.49 1.64
C THR A 166 -10.84 -14.78 3.14
N MET A 167 -11.83 -14.42 3.95
CA MET A 167 -11.73 -14.38 5.42
C MET A 167 -12.92 -15.11 6.06
N THR A 168 -12.74 -15.59 7.29
CA THR A 168 -13.81 -16.16 8.12
C THR A 168 -14.66 -15.03 8.68
N SER A 169 -15.98 -15.19 8.61
CA SER A 169 -16.93 -14.20 9.15
C SER A 169 -16.94 -14.19 10.68
N GLN A 170 -17.32 -13.06 11.26
CA GLN A 170 -17.40 -12.89 12.71
C GLN A 170 -18.41 -13.88 13.36
N GLU A 171 -19.49 -14.23 12.65
CA GLU A 171 -20.53 -15.16 13.10
C GLU A 171 -19.99 -16.56 13.34
N VAL A 172 -19.11 -17.03 12.46
CA VAL A 172 -18.45 -18.34 12.62
C VAL A 172 -17.58 -18.35 13.87
N VAL A 173 -16.75 -17.32 14.04
CA VAL A 173 -15.84 -17.23 15.20
C VAL A 173 -16.65 -17.11 16.50
N ARG A 174 -17.72 -16.30 16.52
CA ARG A 174 -18.64 -16.19 17.66
C ARG A 174 -19.25 -17.52 18.09
N LYS A 175 -19.57 -18.40 17.13
CA LYS A 175 -20.10 -19.74 17.44
C LYS A 175 -19.05 -20.63 18.12
N MET A 176 -17.77 -20.43 17.83
CA MET A 176 -16.68 -21.24 18.36
C MET A 176 -16.25 -20.82 19.77
N ILE A 177 -16.21 -19.51 20.06
CA ILE A 177 -15.66 -18.99 21.32
C ILE A 177 -16.68 -18.24 22.20
N GLY A 178 -17.94 -18.13 21.76
CA GLY A 178 -19.04 -17.50 22.50
C GLY A 178 -19.28 -16.03 22.14
N THR A 179 -20.39 -15.45 22.61
CA THR A 179 -20.91 -14.17 22.07
C THR A 179 -20.38 -12.89 22.72
N ASN A 180 -19.77 -12.97 23.91
CA ASN A 180 -19.56 -11.79 24.77
C ASN A 180 -18.22 -11.06 24.56
N GLN A 181 -17.49 -11.37 23.50
CA GLN A 181 -16.11 -10.90 23.29
C GLN A 181 -15.93 -10.07 22.01
N PHE A 182 -17.01 -9.62 21.37
CA PHE A 182 -16.95 -9.08 20.02
C PHE A 182 -17.51 -7.66 19.93
N GLY A 183 -16.81 -6.79 19.19
CA GLY A 183 -17.36 -5.51 18.75
C GLY A 183 -18.25 -5.64 17.51
N ASN A 184 -18.59 -4.50 16.91
CA ASN A 184 -19.27 -4.46 15.61
C ASN A 184 -18.32 -4.97 14.51
N PRO A 185 -18.75 -5.83 13.60
CA PRO A 185 -17.89 -6.32 12.52
C PRO A 185 -17.49 -5.15 11.61
N ALA A 186 -16.21 -5.09 11.24
CA ALA A 186 -15.74 -4.10 10.27
C ALA A 186 -16.31 -4.40 8.87
N SER A 187 -16.62 -3.36 8.12
CA SER A 187 -16.91 -3.45 6.68
C SER A 187 -15.61 -3.48 5.86
N CYS A 188 -15.67 -3.87 4.58
CA CYS A 188 -14.49 -3.80 3.71
C CYS A 188 -14.06 -2.33 3.51
N GLN A 189 -15.00 -1.39 3.56
CA GLN A 189 -14.75 0.05 3.58
C GLN A 189 -13.88 0.44 4.79
N ASP A 190 -14.22 -0.04 6.00
CA ASP A 190 -13.46 0.27 7.23
C ASP A 190 -12.03 -0.30 7.14
N ILE A 191 -11.88 -1.52 6.65
CA ILE A 191 -10.56 -2.14 6.45
C ILE A 191 -9.73 -1.31 5.46
N ASN A 192 -10.32 -0.85 4.36
CA ASN A 192 -9.63 0.00 3.40
C ASN A 192 -9.25 1.37 3.97
N GLN A 193 -10.08 1.94 4.85
CA GLN A 193 -9.76 3.15 5.60
C GLN A 193 -8.56 2.92 6.55
N ASP A 194 -8.48 1.75 7.16
CA ASP A 194 -7.35 1.36 8.00
C ASP A 194 -6.06 1.13 7.20
N ALA A 195 -6.14 0.66 5.95
CA ALA A 195 -4.98 0.64 5.04
C ALA A 195 -4.36 2.03 4.89
N PHE A 196 -5.20 3.07 4.78
CA PHE A 196 -4.74 4.45 4.76
C PHE A 196 -4.17 4.91 6.10
N THR A 197 -4.84 4.63 7.22
CA THR A 197 -4.34 4.99 8.55
C THR A 197 -2.96 4.38 8.80
N LEU A 198 -2.80 3.10 8.46
CA LEU A 198 -1.54 2.37 8.58
C LEU A 198 -0.45 2.98 7.70
N ALA A 199 -0.71 3.13 6.40
CA ALA A 199 0.27 3.71 5.46
C ALA A 199 0.65 5.14 5.83
N PHE A 200 -0.32 5.97 6.24
CA PHE A 200 -0.07 7.33 6.70
C PHE A 200 0.81 7.35 7.95
N SER A 201 0.50 6.53 8.96
CA SER A 201 1.30 6.45 10.20
C SER A 201 2.74 5.97 9.96
N LYS A 202 2.95 5.10 8.96
CA LYS A 202 4.28 4.58 8.58
C LYS A 202 5.04 5.53 7.66
N SER A 203 4.38 6.45 6.98
CA SER A 203 5.02 7.39 6.07
C SER A 203 5.94 8.37 6.81
N SER A 204 6.96 8.88 6.11
CA SER A 204 7.86 9.90 6.67
C SER A 204 7.10 11.16 7.06
N ARG A 205 7.58 11.87 8.09
CA ARG A 205 6.98 13.15 8.52
C ARG A 205 6.84 14.13 7.36
N THR A 206 7.86 14.22 6.49
CA THR A 206 7.80 15.10 5.32
C THR A 206 6.68 14.70 4.36
N ALA A 207 6.51 13.41 4.07
CA ALA A 207 5.41 12.93 3.24
C ALA A 207 4.04 13.20 3.86
N GLN A 208 3.88 12.98 5.18
CA GLN A 208 2.66 13.33 5.92
C GLN A 208 2.33 14.81 5.78
N SER A 209 3.30 15.69 6.05
CA SER A 209 3.11 17.14 5.95
C SER A 209 2.78 17.58 4.53
N ARG A 210 3.46 17.04 3.50
CA ARG A 210 3.14 17.31 2.09
C ARG A 210 1.71 16.89 1.77
N TYR A 211 1.33 15.66 2.13
CA TYR A 211 0.00 15.14 1.88
C TYR A 211 -1.09 15.97 2.55
N GLN A 212 -0.92 16.32 3.82
CA GLN A 212 -1.88 17.16 4.55
C GLN A 212 -2.00 18.58 3.97
N ALA A 213 -0.88 19.15 3.51
CA ALA A 213 -0.86 20.53 3.02
C ALA A 213 -1.41 20.68 1.60
N LYS A 214 -1.11 19.73 0.70
CA LYS A 214 -1.39 19.87 -0.74
C LYS A 214 -1.89 18.60 -1.43
N GLY A 215 -1.95 17.48 -0.70
CA GLY A 215 -2.38 16.20 -1.23
C GLY A 215 -3.88 16.14 -1.47
N ARG A 216 -4.27 15.45 -2.53
CA ARG A 216 -5.68 15.09 -2.73
C ARG A 216 -6.07 13.92 -1.81
N PRO A 217 -7.23 14.00 -1.13
CA PRO A 217 -7.67 12.97 -0.20
C PRO A 217 -7.99 11.63 -0.88
N ILE A 218 -7.98 10.55 -0.09
CA ILE A 218 -8.66 9.31 -0.43
C ILE A 218 -10.06 9.33 0.20
N LYS A 219 -11.08 8.95 -0.57
CA LYS A 219 -12.47 8.85 -0.12
C LYS A 219 -12.94 7.40 -0.26
N PHE A 220 -13.29 6.80 0.86
CA PHE A 220 -13.79 5.42 0.91
C PHE A 220 -15.30 5.42 0.72
N LEU A 221 -15.76 4.64 -0.25
CA LEU A 221 -17.16 4.46 -0.60
C LEU A 221 -17.71 3.22 0.11
N LYS A 222 -19.04 3.16 0.23
CA LYS A 222 -19.73 1.98 0.77
C LYS A 222 -19.42 0.72 -0.05
N ASP A 223 -19.40 -0.41 0.64
CA ASP A 223 -19.21 -1.72 0.02
C ASP A 223 -20.30 -2.04 -1.01
N VAL A 224 -19.86 -2.61 -2.13
CA VAL A 224 -20.73 -3.22 -3.13
C VAL A 224 -20.90 -4.70 -2.78
N ASN A 225 -22.03 -5.04 -2.17
CA ASN A 225 -22.33 -6.43 -1.81
C ASN A 225 -22.75 -7.23 -3.05
N VAL A 226 -22.16 -8.41 -3.23
CA VAL A 226 -22.54 -9.36 -4.29
C VAL A 226 -23.05 -10.66 -3.68
N SER A 227 -23.97 -11.34 -4.37
CA SER A 227 -24.63 -12.54 -3.89
C SER A 227 -23.96 -13.86 -4.30
N SER A 228 -22.88 -13.82 -5.07
CA SER A 228 -22.16 -15.03 -5.48
C SER A 228 -20.64 -14.87 -5.43
N LYS A 229 -19.97 -15.91 -4.94
CA LYS A 229 -18.50 -16.01 -4.92
C LYS A 229 -17.90 -15.85 -6.32
N ASN A 230 -18.58 -16.36 -7.35
CA ASN A 230 -18.15 -16.20 -8.75
C ASN A 230 -18.17 -14.74 -9.22
N HIS A 231 -19.15 -13.94 -8.82
CA HIS A 231 -19.19 -12.51 -9.12
C HIS A 231 -18.04 -11.79 -8.39
N TRP A 232 -17.84 -12.08 -7.10
CA TRP A 232 -16.72 -11.52 -6.34
C TRP A 232 -15.35 -11.89 -6.92
N ASN A 233 -15.16 -13.15 -7.33
CA ASN A 233 -13.93 -13.62 -7.97
C ASN A 233 -13.59 -12.86 -9.26
N ARG A 234 -14.57 -12.26 -9.94
CA ARG A 234 -14.37 -11.43 -11.14
C ARG A 234 -14.39 -9.92 -10.87
N ALA A 235 -14.84 -9.52 -9.68
CA ALA A 235 -14.89 -8.13 -9.27
C ALA A 235 -13.48 -7.57 -9.01
N TYR A 236 -13.35 -6.26 -9.16
CA TYR A 236 -12.13 -5.52 -8.90
C TYR A 236 -12.41 -4.45 -7.84
N LEU A 237 -11.37 -4.03 -7.14
CA LEU A 237 -11.43 -2.82 -6.32
C LEU A 237 -11.74 -1.63 -7.22
N HIS A 238 -12.81 -0.91 -6.92
CA HIS A 238 -13.23 0.24 -7.72
C HIS A 238 -12.38 1.44 -7.37
N LEU A 239 -11.40 1.74 -8.23
CA LEU A 239 -10.51 2.89 -8.08
C LEU A 239 -10.86 3.96 -9.12
N THR A 240 -11.38 5.10 -8.66
CA THR A 240 -11.68 6.26 -9.52
C THR A 240 -10.78 7.43 -9.15
N TYR A 241 -9.98 7.89 -10.12
CA TYR A 241 -9.07 9.02 -9.97
C TYR A 241 -9.68 10.27 -10.60
N ASN A 242 -9.73 11.39 -9.86
CA ASN A 242 -10.11 12.68 -10.42
C ASN A 242 -9.37 13.84 -9.74
N THR A 243 -9.70 15.08 -10.12
CA THR A 243 -9.07 16.30 -9.58
C THR A 243 -9.31 16.51 -8.09
N THR A 244 -10.34 15.89 -7.51
CA THR A 244 -10.70 16.00 -6.09
C THR A 244 -10.10 14.89 -5.22
N GLY A 245 -9.53 13.84 -5.84
CA GLY A 245 -8.85 12.76 -5.14
C GLY A 245 -9.07 11.38 -5.71
N LEU A 246 -8.79 10.39 -4.86
CA LEU A 246 -8.98 8.98 -5.15
C LEU A 246 -10.23 8.49 -4.43
N PHE A 247 -11.13 7.84 -5.16
CA PHE A 247 -12.32 7.21 -4.61
C PHE A 247 -12.13 5.69 -4.66
N VAL A 248 -12.34 5.04 -3.52
CA VAL A 248 -12.09 3.60 -3.33
C VAL A 248 -13.41 2.93 -2.93
N GLY A 249 -13.91 2.02 -3.75
CA GLY A 249 -15.08 1.19 -3.43
C GLY A 249 -14.71 -0.29 -3.41
N ALA A 250 -15.00 -0.97 -2.30
CA ALA A 250 -14.78 -2.40 -2.16
C ALA A 250 -15.96 -3.20 -2.71
N THR A 251 -15.68 -4.41 -3.18
CA THR A 251 -16.69 -5.44 -3.41
C THR A 251 -16.62 -6.45 -2.28
N ARG A 252 -17.77 -6.75 -1.69
CA ARG A 252 -17.89 -7.68 -0.56
C ARG A 252 -18.77 -8.86 -0.93
N PHE A 253 -18.34 -10.07 -0.58
CA PHE A 253 -19.19 -11.27 -0.61
C PHE A 253 -19.23 -11.85 0.79
N HIS A 254 -20.43 -11.97 1.35
CA HIS A 254 -20.63 -12.44 2.70
C HIS A 254 -21.66 -13.56 2.73
N THR A 255 -21.38 -14.58 3.54
CA THR A 255 -22.28 -15.69 3.81
C THR A 255 -22.37 -15.94 5.30
N THR A 256 -23.55 -16.34 5.75
CA THR A 256 -23.74 -16.77 7.12
C THR A 256 -23.17 -18.17 7.35
N GLU A 257 -22.96 -18.53 8.61
CA GLU A 257 -22.53 -19.87 9.02
C GLU A 257 -23.52 -20.98 8.64
N THR A 258 -24.79 -20.64 8.45
CA THR A 258 -25.85 -21.58 8.07
C THR A 258 -26.05 -21.67 6.57
N ASN A 259 -25.07 -21.26 5.75
CA ASN A 259 -25.20 -21.32 4.30
C ASN A 259 -25.38 -22.79 3.85
N PRO A 260 -26.37 -23.10 2.98
CA PRO A 260 -26.57 -24.45 2.47
C PRO A 260 -25.35 -25.01 1.73
N ASP A 261 -24.58 -24.14 1.08
CA ASP A 261 -23.32 -24.51 0.44
C ASP A 261 -22.18 -24.42 1.46
N SER A 262 -21.85 -25.57 2.04
CA SER A 262 -20.73 -25.70 2.99
C SER A 262 -19.39 -25.21 2.44
N SER A 263 -19.21 -25.14 1.11
CA SER A 263 -17.95 -24.70 0.50
C SER A 263 -17.73 -23.18 0.58
N ILE A 264 -18.77 -22.43 0.91
CA ILE A 264 -18.74 -20.97 1.03
C ILE A 264 -19.40 -20.52 2.33
N SER A 265 -19.67 -21.42 3.28
CA SER A 265 -20.36 -21.05 4.51
C SER A 265 -19.48 -20.19 5.42
N GLY A 266 -20.04 -19.12 5.97
CA GLY A 266 -19.34 -18.28 6.94
C GLY A 266 -18.12 -17.52 6.41
N GLN A 267 -18.15 -17.12 5.14
CA GLN A 267 -17.10 -16.34 4.48
C GLN A 267 -17.43 -14.85 4.51
N ASP A 268 -16.38 -14.04 4.56
CA ASP A 268 -16.46 -12.59 4.44
C ASP A 268 -15.33 -12.07 3.57
N ASP A 269 -15.59 -11.99 2.27
CA ASP A 269 -14.55 -11.76 1.28
C ASP A 269 -14.54 -10.30 0.82
N CYS A 270 -13.36 -9.68 0.80
CA CYS A 270 -13.18 -8.28 0.46
C CYS A 270 -12.20 -8.08 -0.69
N THR A 271 -12.50 -7.13 -1.59
CA THR A 271 -11.45 -6.47 -2.37
C THR A 271 -10.83 -5.36 -1.52
N LEU A 272 -9.54 -5.49 -1.25
CA LEU A 272 -8.78 -4.63 -0.36
C LEU A 272 -7.76 -3.80 -1.12
N LEU A 273 -7.57 -2.57 -0.65
CA LEU A 273 -6.54 -1.65 -1.06
C LEU A 273 -5.22 -2.04 -0.39
N SER A 274 -4.17 -2.16 -1.20
CA SER A 274 -2.80 -2.37 -0.72
C SER A 274 -2.33 -1.16 0.12
N PRO A 275 -1.85 -1.35 1.36
CA PRO A 275 -1.21 -0.27 2.11
C PRO A 275 -0.02 0.34 1.37
N TYR A 276 0.72 -0.46 0.58
CA TYR A 276 1.81 0.05 -0.24
C TYR A 276 1.31 1.01 -1.33
N ARG A 277 0.21 0.65 -2.01
CA ARG A 277 -0.45 1.53 -2.99
C ARG A 277 -0.94 2.84 -2.35
N VAL A 278 -1.42 2.78 -1.11
CA VAL A 278 -1.77 3.99 -0.35
C VAL A 278 -0.52 4.82 -0.04
N MET A 279 0.59 4.18 0.31
CA MET A 279 1.84 4.89 0.55
C MET A 279 2.35 5.59 -0.72
N GLU A 280 2.28 4.94 -1.89
CA GLU A 280 2.57 5.59 -3.17
C GLU A 280 1.67 6.81 -3.42
N TRP A 281 0.37 6.70 -3.09
CA TRP A 281 -0.55 7.82 -3.17
C TRP A 281 -0.11 8.99 -2.29
N ILE A 282 0.22 8.73 -1.03
CA ILE A 282 0.67 9.75 -0.06
C ILE A 282 1.95 10.44 -0.52
N TYR A 283 2.93 9.67 -1.03
CA TYR A 283 4.24 10.20 -1.42
C TYR A 283 4.23 10.92 -2.76
N ILE A 284 3.39 10.49 -3.71
CA ILE A 284 3.51 10.90 -5.12
C ILE A 284 2.16 11.27 -5.71
N ASP A 285 1.24 10.32 -5.88
CA ASP A 285 0.09 10.51 -6.77
C ASP A 285 -0.90 11.56 -6.24
N ALA A 286 -1.02 11.72 -4.91
CA ALA A 286 -1.83 12.77 -4.31
C ALA A 286 -1.29 14.18 -4.59
N LEU A 287 0.02 14.31 -4.84
CA LEU A 287 0.75 15.58 -4.95
C LEU A 287 0.88 16.05 -6.41
N LYS A 288 0.70 15.17 -7.40
CA LYS A 288 0.67 15.56 -8.82
C LYS A 288 -0.42 16.61 -9.04
N ASN A 289 -0.16 17.66 -9.82
CA ASN A 289 -1.10 18.78 -10.04
C ASN A 289 -1.50 19.59 -8.78
N SER A 290 -0.80 19.41 -7.64
CA SER A 290 -0.95 20.34 -6.53
C SER A 290 -0.29 21.67 -6.90
N LYS A 291 -1.04 22.78 -6.78
CA LYS A 291 -0.48 24.12 -7.06
C LYS A 291 0.65 24.40 -6.07
N PRO A 292 1.74 25.08 -6.47
CA PRO A 292 2.74 25.56 -5.53
C PRO A 292 2.04 26.40 -4.45
N GLN A 293 2.34 26.14 -3.17
CA GLN A 293 2.10 27.15 -2.16
C GLN A 293 2.96 28.35 -2.56
N ARG A 294 2.32 29.41 -3.05
CA ARG A 294 2.97 30.71 -3.18
C ARG A 294 3.35 31.12 -1.76
N ASN A 295 4.59 30.89 -1.37
CA ASN A 295 5.20 31.66 -0.30
C ASN A 295 5.09 33.12 -0.73
N LYS A 296 4.15 33.84 -0.12
CA LYS A 296 4.17 35.30 -0.12
C LYS A 296 5.38 35.71 0.69
N SER A 297 6.52 35.83 0.04
CA SER A 297 7.60 36.68 0.50
C SER A 297 7.47 38.03 -0.20
N LEU A 298 7.29 39.06 0.63
CA LEU A 298 7.38 40.49 0.32
C LEU A 298 8.69 40.82 -0.40
#